data_AF-A0AAJ1UBD4-F1
#
_entry.id   AF-A0AAJ1UBD4-F1
#
_cell.length_a   1.000
_cell.length_b   1.000
_cell.length_c   1.000
_cell.angle_alpha   90.00
_cell.angle_beta   90.00
_cell.angle_gamma   90.00
#
_symmetry.space_group_name_H-M   'P 1'
#
loop_
_entity.id
_entity.type
_entity.pdbx_description
1 polymer ?
#
loop_
_entity_poly.entity_id
_entity_poly.type
_entity_poly.pdbx_seq_one_letter_code
_entity_poly.pdbx_strand_id
1 'polypeptide(L)'
;MAGEDDPKARLDFQSPHELRLACRALAGRLHYINRVAASESVFYIEVARTLEYLGAVFEENHDNPEIRAAFGDGYTKGSLSREERRAWLFKMIEDRNPG
;
A
#
# COMPACT_ATOMS: atom_id res chain seq x y z
N MET A 1 25.08 13.61 -3.08
CA MET A 1 24.79 13.44 -1.64
C MET A 1 23.37 13.91 -1.43
N ALA A 2 22.47 13.01 -1.05
CA ALA A 2 21.12 13.39 -0.61
C ALA A 2 21.27 14.18 0.70
N GLY A 3 20.68 15.38 0.77
CA GLY A 3 20.71 16.21 1.97
C GLY A 3 19.88 15.59 3.10
N GLU A 4 20.04 16.11 4.31
CA GLU A 4 19.32 15.71 5.54
C GLU A 4 17.78 15.81 5.41
N ASP A 5 17.31 16.56 4.40
CA ASP A 5 15.90 16.75 4.04
C ASP A 5 15.41 15.88 2.87
N ASP A 6 16.20 14.94 2.34
CA ASP A 6 15.70 14.02 1.30
C ASP A 6 14.70 13.02 1.91
N PRO A 7 13.40 13.08 1.56
CA PRO A 7 12.41 12.16 2.07
C PRO A 7 12.76 10.69 1.76
N LYS A 8 13.51 10.45 0.69
CA LYS A 8 13.95 9.10 0.28
C LYS A 8 15.03 8.55 1.21
N ALA A 9 15.91 9.38 1.75
CA ALA A 9 16.95 8.95 2.70
C ALA A 9 16.35 8.48 4.04
N ARG A 10 15.13 8.94 4.37
CA ARG A 10 14.40 8.55 5.60
C ARG A 10 13.48 7.35 5.41
N LEU A 11 13.30 6.86 4.18
CA LEU A 11 12.37 5.78 3.83
C LEU A 11 13.09 4.58 3.18
N ASP A 12 14.28 4.26 3.68
CA ASP A 12 15.06 3.10 3.24
C ASP A 12 14.55 1.82 3.94
N PHE A 13 13.41 1.29 3.46
CA PHE A 13 12.79 0.09 4.02
C PHE A 13 13.64 -1.15 3.76
N GLN A 14 14.09 -1.82 4.83
CA GLN A 14 14.91 -3.02 4.77
C GLN A 14 14.10 -4.32 4.71
N SER A 15 12.77 -4.23 4.88
CA SER A 15 11.88 -5.40 4.79
C SER A 15 10.45 -5.01 4.37
N PRO A 16 9.67 -5.96 3.82
CA PRO A 16 8.25 -5.75 3.55
C PRO A 16 7.45 -5.37 4.82
N HIS A 17 7.89 -5.87 5.97
CA HIS A 17 7.31 -5.53 7.27
C HIS A 17 7.43 -4.05 7.60
N GLU A 18 8.60 -3.45 7.36
CA GLU A 18 8.83 -2.01 7.60
C GLU A 18 7.90 -1.13 6.77
N LEU A 19 7.65 -1.50 5.51
CA LEU A 19 6.67 -0.81 4.68
C LEU A 19 5.26 -0.92 5.27
N ARG A 20 4.84 -2.12 5.72
CA ARG A 20 3.54 -2.30 6.39
C ARG A 20 3.41 -1.41 7.63
N LEU A 21 4.44 -1.35 8.47
CA LEU A 21 4.44 -0.48 9.66
C LEU A 21 4.33 1.00 9.28
N ALA A 22 5.03 1.45 8.23
CA ALA A 22 4.93 2.81 7.73
C ALA A 22 3.52 3.14 7.21
N CYS A 23 2.93 2.26 6.40
CA CYS A 23 1.55 2.37 5.92
C CYS A 23 0.56 2.48 7.08
N ARG A 24 0.68 1.62 8.09
CA ARG A 24 -0.18 1.65 9.29
C ARG A 24 -0.01 2.95 10.09
N ALA A 25 1.22 3.44 10.26
CA ALA A 25 1.48 4.70 10.93
C ALA A 25 0.86 5.89 10.19
N LEU A 26 0.98 5.91 8.85
CA LEU A 26 0.39 6.94 8.00
C LEU A 26 -1.15 6.89 8.03
N ALA A 27 -1.76 5.70 7.98
CA ALA A 27 -3.20 5.52 8.12
C ALA A 27 -3.71 6.07 9.46
N GLY A 28 -3.03 5.76 10.57
CA GLY A 28 -3.35 6.31 11.89
C GLY A 28 -3.26 7.85 11.93
N ARG A 29 -2.26 8.44 11.26
CA ARG A 29 -2.16 9.90 11.13
C ARG A 29 -3.28 10.50 10.30
N LEU A 30 -3.71 9.83 9.23
CA LEU A 30 -4.86 10.25 8.43
C LEU A 30 -6.16 10.20 9.22
N HIS A 31 -6.38 9.14 10.01
CA HIS A 31 -7.54 9.08 10.93
C HIS A 31 -7.53 10.23 11.94
N TYR A 32 -6.36 10.56 12.51
CA TYR A 32 -6.23 11.70 13.40
C TYR A 32 -6.57 13.02 12.69
N ILE A 33 -5.98 13.27 11.52
CA ILE A 33 -6.26 14.47 10.70
C ILE A 33 -7.75 14.55 10.37
N ASN A 34 -8.37 13.43 10.00
CA ASN A 34 -9.79 13.39 9.68
C ASN A 34 -10.65 13.87 10.86
N ARG A 35 -10.33 13.39 12.06
CA ARG A 35 -11.05 13.76 13.28
C ARG A 35 -10.87 15.23 13.66
N VAL A 36 -9.66 15.78 13.50
CA VAL A 36 -9.36 17.15 13.98
C VAL A 36 -9.60 18.24 12.93
N ALA A 37 -9.57 17.90 11.64
CA ALA A 37 -9.53 18.90 10.56
C ALA A 37 -10.46 18.61 9.37
N ALA A 38 -11.04 17.41 9.25
CA ALA A 38 -11.91 17.06 8.12
C ALA A 38 -13.30 16.55 8.54
N SER A 39 -13.76 16.94 9.73
CA SER A 39 -15.11 16.70 10.23
C SER A 39 -15.55 15.23 10.12
N GLU A 40 -14.63 14.30 10.38
CA GLU A 40 -14.89 12.85 10.32
C GLU A 40 -15.39 12.36 8.94
N SER A 41 -14.93 13.00 7.86
CA SER A 41 -15.25 12.63 6.48
C SER A 41 -14.95 11.16 6.19
N VAL A 42 -15.94 10.47 5.61
CA VAL A 42 -15.84 9.07 5.16
C VAL A 42 -14.77 8.92 4.09
N PHE A 43 -14.57 9.91 3.22
CA PHE A 43 -13.52 9.87 2.21
C PHE A 43 -12.13 9.67 2.82
N TYR A 44 -11.81 10.42 3.89
CA TYR A 44 -10.51 10.28 4.56
C TYR A 44 -10.38 8.95 5.31
N ILE A 45 -11.49 8.40 5.82
CA ILE A 45 -11.54 7.05 6.41
C ILE A 45 -11.15 6.02 5.36
N GLU A 46 -11.77 6.07 4.17
CA GLU A 46 -11.48 5.11 3.10
C GLU A 46 -10.06 5.25 2.56
N VAL A 47 -9.51 6.47 2.47
CA VAL A 47 -8.11 6.68 2.10
C VAL A 47 -7.16 6.08 3.15
N ALA A 48 -7.43 6.29 4.45
CA ALA A 48 -6.62 5.72 5.53
C ALA A 48 -6.65 4.19 5.52
N ARG A 49 -7.84 3.60 5.40
CA ARG A 49 -8.05 2.14 5.28
C ARG A 49 -7.32 1.56 4.07
N THR A 50 -7.47 2.18 2.91
CA THR A 50 -6.77 1.78 1.67
C THR A 50 -5.26 1.75 1.87
N LEU A 51 -4.70 2.76 2.54
CA LEU A 51 -3.27 2.83 2.81
C LEU A 51 -2.81 1.73 3.78
N GLU A 52 -3.59 1.45 4.83
CA GLU A 52 -3.29 0.37 5.78
C GLU A 52 -3.31 -1.01 5.09
N TYR A 53 -4.35 -1.29 4.30
CA TYR A 53 -4.48 -2.57 3.60
C TYR A 53 -3.46 -2.72 2.48
N LEU A 54 -3.04 -1.64 1.81
CA LEU A 54 -1.94 -1.68 0.85
C LEU A 54 -0.66 -2.24 1.48
N GLY A 55 -0.31 -1.78 2.68
CA GLY A 55 0.87 -2.27 3.41
C GLY A 55 0.76 -3.76 3.73
N ALA A 56 -0.42 -4.23 4.15
CA ALA A 56 -0.66 -5.65 4.43
C ALA A 56 -0.62 -6.51 3.15
N VAL A 57 -1.26 -6.06 2.07
CA VAL A 57 -1.25 -6.75 0.77
C VAL A 57 0.19 -6.89 0.25
N PHE A 58 1.01 -5.84 0.38
CA PHE A 58 2.41 -5.90 -0.03
C PHE A 58 3.20 -6.94 0.77
N GLU A 59 3.14 -6.89 2.10
CA GLU A 59 3.89 -7.82 2.95
C GLU A 59 3.53 -9.27 2.66
N GLU A 60 2.23 -9.58 2.58
CA GLU A 60 1.75 -10.95 2.41
C GLU A 60 2.00 -11.53 1.02
N ASN A 61 2.16 -10.67 0.01
CA ASN A 61 2.34 -11.10 -1.38
C ASN A 61 3.74 -10.84 -1.93
N HIS A 62 4.66 -10.32 -1.12
CA HIS A 62 6.01 -9.95 -1.54
C HIS A 62 6.74 -11.10 -2.26
N ASP A 63 6.66 -12.31 -1.68
CA ASP A 63 7.29 -13.52 -2.21
C ASP A 63 6.29 -14.51 -2.83
N ASN A 64 5.05 -14.06 -3.12
CA ASN A 64 4.02 -14.95 -3.64
C ASN A 64 4.29 -15.30 -5.13
N PRO A 65 4.56 -16.58 -5.46
CA PRO A 65 4.89 -16.98 -6.82
C PRO A 65 3.73 -16.79 -7.79
N GLU A 66 2.47 -16.89 -7.33
CA GLU A 66 1.29 -16.67 -8.17
C GLU A 66 1.18 -15.20 -8.57
N ILE A 67 1.44 -14.29 -7.63
CA ILE A 67 1.47 -12.85 -7.90
C ILE A 67 2.58 -12.52 -8.88
N ARG A 68 3.77 -13.11 -8.71
CA ARG A 68 4.88 -12.94 -9.65
C ARG A 68 4.53 -13.45 -11.05
N ALA A 69 3.91 -14.62 -11.17
CA ALA A 69 3.49 -15.17 -12.45
C ALA A 69 2.40 -14.31 -13.12
N ALA A 70 1.47 -13.77 -12.33
CA ALA A 70 0.38 -12.95 -12.81
C ALA A 70 0.83 -11.54 -13.25
N PHE A 71 1.65 -10.87 -12.44
CA PHE A 71 2.05 -9.48 -12.67
C PHE A 71 3.32 -9.36 -13.53
N GLY A 72 4.17 -10.38 -13.49
CA GLY A 72 5.50 -10.38 -14.10
C GLY A 72 6.53 -9.66 -13.25
N ASP A 73 7.70 -9.43 -13.86
CA ASP A 73 8.78 -8.60 -13.31
C ASP A 73 9.41 -7.75 -14.42
N GLY A 74 10.55 -7.11 -14.13
CA GLY A 74 11.25 -6.27 -15.11
C GLY A 74 11.80 -7.02 -16.33
N TYR A 75 11.85 -8.36 -16.29
CA TYR A 75 12.42 -9.21 -17.33
C TYR A 75 11.39 -10.15 -17.96
N THR A 76 10.39 -10.57 -17.19
CA THR A 76 9.39 -11.56 -17.58
C THR A 76 8.00 -10.92 -17.61
N LYS A 77 7.30 -11.05 -18.73
CA LYS A 77 5.92 -10.60 -18.85
C LYS A 77 5.00 -11.49 -18.02
N GLY A 78 4.16 -10.88 -17.18
CA GLY A 78 3.09 -11.59 -16.45
C GLY A 78 1.94 -12.03 -17.34
N SER A 79 1.12 -12.95 -16.84
CA SER A 79 -0.07 -13.43 -17.57
C SER A 79 -1.16 -12.37 -17.74
N LEU A 80 -1.22 -11.37 -16.86
CA LEU A 80 -2.25 -10.34 -16.88
C LEU A 80 -1.90 -9.14 -17.76
N SER A 81 -2.94 -8.61 -18.41
CA SER A 81 -2.93 -7.27 -18.98
C SER A 81 -2.72 -6.19 -17.90
N ARG A 82 -2.47 -4.96 -18.33
CA ARG A 82 -2.30 -3.82 -17.41
C ARG A 82 -3.58 -3.51 -16.63
N GLU A 83 -4.74 -3.67 -17.27
CA GLU A 83 -6.04 -3.40 -16.68
C GLU A 83 -6.37 -4.46 -15.62
N GLU A 84 -6.20 -5.74 -15.94
CA GLU A 84 -6.41 -6.85 -15.00
C GLU A 84 -5.49 -6.76 -13.79
N ARG A 85 -4.23 -6.33 -13.96
CA ARG A 85 -3.31 -6.08 -12.83
C ARG A 85 -3.85 -5.03 -11.86
N ARG A 86 -4.42 -3.94 -12.37
CA ARG A 86 -5.00 -2.88 -11.53
C ARG A 86 -6.23 -3.37 -10.81
N ALA A 87 -7.14 -4.02 -11.54
CA ALA A 87 -8.36 -4.58 -10.97
C ALA A 87 -8.06 -5.60 -9.85
N TRP A 88 -7.10 -6.50 -10.08
CA TRP A 88 -6.69 -7.47 -9.06
C TRP A 88 -6.03 -6.78 -7.86
N LEU A 89 -5.14 -5.80 -8.06
CA LEU A 89 -4.56 -5.05 -6.94
C LEU A 89 -5.65 -4.40 -6.07
N PHE A 90 -6.60 -3.70 -6.67
CA PHE A 90 -7.69 -3.08 -5.91
C PHE A 90 -8.56 -4.12 -5.22
N LYS A 91 -8.87 -5.24 -5.89
CA LYS A 91 -9.61 -6.33 -5.28
C LYS A 91 -8.92 -6.88 -4.03
N MET A 92 -7.59 -7.08 -4.04
CA MET A 92 -6.85 -7.56 -2.86
C MET A 92 -6.90 -6.58 -1.69
N ILE A 93 -6.97 -5.28 -1.98
CA ILE A 93 -7.10 -4.22 -0.97
C ILE A 93 -8.55 -4.20 -0.43
N GLU A 94 -9.55 -4.26 -1.31
CA GLU A 94 -10.97 -4.25 -0.97
C GLU A 94 -11.42 -5.49 -0.20
N ASP A 95 -10.92 -6.68 -0.56
CA ASP A 95 -11.24 -7.94 0.14
C ASP A 95 -10.81 -7.90 1.63
N ARG A 96 -9.94 -6.96 2.02
CA ARG A 96 -9.52 -6.70 3.40
C ARG A 96 -10.31 -5.62 4.10
N ASN A 97 -11.18 -4.90 3.40
CA ASN A 97 -12.03 -3.87 3.97
C ASN A 97 -13.40 -4.48 4.29
N PRO A 98 -13.62 -5.05 5.50
CA PRO A 98 -14.97 -5.33 5.94
C PRO A 98 -15.65 -3.98 6.16
N GLY A 99 -16.41 -3.52 5.17
CA GLY A 99 -17.12 -2.24 5.21
C GLY A 99 -17.77 -1.93 6.55
#